data_AF-A0A7M1T3E5-F1
#
_entry.id   AF-A0A7M1T3E5-F1
#
_cell.length_a   1.000
_cell.length_b   1.000
_cell.length_c   1.000
_cell.angle_alpha   90.00
_cell.angle_beta   90.00
_cell.angle_gamma   90.00
#
_symmetry.space_group_name_H-M   'P 1'
#
loop_
_entity.id
_entity.type
_entity.pdbx_description
1 polymer ?
#
loop_
_entity_poly.entity_id
_entity_poly.type
_entity_poly.pdbx_seq_one_letter_code
_entity_poly.pdbx_strand_id
1 'polypeptide(L)'
;MENLFSDYKKLLNQRLDTKPLLLIGEDSIRYDFFYALTSNGVSSFEIEVEVPMDENCFIPRKNPIALRKEKPQIDLLVKSEKLQIAVEFGFFRENNNPKGTINKTAKAVKMFNDMLRLSLYKHFTTYPAYFICVADYKMIGHQMRNKYVGSFPSNYYITNEFIDHQLSQKCNMFDSRFVNKYKQLNIELTAKIVYNE
;
A
#
# COMPACT_ATOMS: atom_id res chain seq x y z
N MET A 1 4.22 16.29 9.03
CA MET A 1 4.20 15.22 8.00
C MET A 1 5.43 15.26 7.11
N GLU A 2 5.85 16.41 6.56
CA GLU A 2 7.07 16.49 5.73
C GLU A 2 8.33 15.98 6.46
N ASN A 3 8.52 16.37 7.73
CA ASN A 3 9.64 15.87 8.54
C ASN A 3 9.65 14.34 8.68
N LEU A 4 8.48 13.72 8.88
CA LEU A 4 8.37 12.26 8.98
C LEU A 4 8.87 11.56 7.71
N PHE A 5 8.43 12.01 6.53
CA PHE A 5 8.86 11.39 5.27
C PHE A 5 10.33 11.66 4.96
N SER A 6 10.83 12.85 5.30
CA SER A 6 12.25 13.19 5.17
C SER A 6 13.13 12.34 6.08
N ASP A 7 12.74 12.14 7.34
CA ASP A 7 13.46 11.30 8.30
C ASP A 7 13.43 9.83 7.86
N TYR A 8 12.29 9.34 7.40
CA TYR A 8 12.16 8.02 6.82
C TYR A 8 13.10 7.82 5.61
N LYS A 9 13.15 8.78 4.66
CA LYS A 9 14.10 8.75 3.54
C LYS A 9 15.54 8.65 4.04
N LYS A 10 15.92 9.45 5.03
CA LYS A 10 17.28 9.46 5.58
C LYS A 10 17.65 8.08 6.13
N LEU A 11 16.77 7.45 6.90
CA LEU A 11 16.97 6.11 7.47
C LEU A 11 17.08 5.05 6.37
N LEU A 12 16.19 5.11 5.37
CA LEU A 12 16.22 4.20 4.24
C LEU A 12 17.53 4.35 3.45
N ASN A 13 18.00 5.56 3.19
CA ASN A 13 19.28 5.80 2.52
C ASN A 13 20.47 5.23 3.31
N GLN A 14 20.52 5.47 4.62
CA GLN A 14 21.56 4.88 5.48
C GLN A 14 21.57 3.35 5.41
N ARG A 15 20.39 2.72 5.35
CA ARG A 15 20.27 1.28 5.15
C ARG A 15 20.79 0.87 3.77
N LEU A 16 20.39 1.57 2.72
CA LEU A 16 20.76 1.24 1.33
C LEU A 16 22.25 1.44 1.05
N ASP A 17 22.90 2.37 1.74
CA ASP A 17 24.35 2.55 1.73
C ASP A 17 25.10 1.33 2.31
N THR A 18 24.44 0.57 3.19
CA THR A 18 25.03 -0.61 3.84
C THR A 18 24.59 -1.93 3.19
N LYS A 19 23.33 -2.02 2.75
CA LYS A 19 22.72 -3.22 2.16
C LYS A 19 21.93 -2.83 0.92
N PRO A 20 22.29 -3.34 -0.28
CA PRO A 20 21.57 -3.02 -1.49
C PRO A 20 20.10 -3.45 -1.40
N LEU A 21 19.24 -2.74 -2.14
CA LEU A 21 17.79 -2.98 -2.16
C LEU A 21 17.43 -4.45 -2.39
N LEU A 22 18.21 -5.15 -3.22
CA LEU A 22 18.07 -6.57 -3.54
C LEU A 22 18.16 -7.50 -2.33
N LEU A 23 18.87 -7.10 -1.27
CA LEU A 23 19.17 -7.91 -0.10
C LEU A 23 18.29 -7.56 1.12
N ILE A 24 17.38 -6.59 1.01
CA ILE A 24 16.44 -6.25 2.07
C ILE A 24 15.03 -6.78 1.74
N GLY A 25 14.19 -6.86 2.76
CA GLY A 25 12.78 -7.23 2.64
C GLY A 25 11.85 -6.05 2.92
N GLU A 26 10.55 -6.22 2.67
CA GLU A 26 9.55 -5.20 2.97
C GLU A 26 9.56 -4.80 4.45
N ASP A 27 9.79 -5.75 5.37
CA ASP A 27 9.89 -5.46 6.80
C ASP A 27 11.04 -4.49 7.14
N SER A 28 12.14 -4.51 6.38
CA SER A 28 13.22 -3.54 6.60
C SER A 28 12.76 -2.10 6.39
N ILE A 29 11.91 -1.90 5.38
CA ILE A 29 11.28 -0.61 5.08
C ILE A 29 10.25 -0.24 6.14
N ARG A 30 9.44 -1.22 6.59
CA ARG A 30 8.47 -1.02 7.67
C ARG A 30 9.17 -0.58 8.96
N TYR A 31 10.32 -1.16 9.30
CA TYR A 31 11.10 -0.78 10.48
C TYR A 31 11.72 0.62 10.38
N ASP A 32 12.19 1.02 9.20
CA ASP A 32 12.69 2.38 8.99
C ASP A 32 11.57 3.41 9.17
N PHE A 33 10.37 3.12 8.65
CA PHE A 33 9.21 3.99 8.85
C PHE A 33 8.73 4.01 10.32
N PHE A 34 8.72 2.86 10.98
CA PHE A 34 8.45 2.76 12.42
C PHE A 34 9.41 3.64 13.23
N TYR A 35 10.71 3.56 12.94
CA TYR A 35 11.71 4.37 13.63
C TYR A 35 11.58 5.87 13.31
N ALA A 36 11.19 6.22 12.09
CA ALA A 36 10.89 7.60 11.73
C ALA A 36 9.70 8.15 12.55
N LEU A 37 8.64 7.35 12.74
CA LEU A 37 7.50 7.71 13.58
C LEU A 37 7.92 7.96 15.03
N THR A 38 8.72 7.06 15.61
CA THR A 38 9.15 7.21 17.02
C THR A 38 10.11 8.39 17.20
N SER A 39 10.98 8.64 16.24
CA SER A 39 11.84 9.83 16.21
C SER A 39 11.05 11.13 16.09
N ASN A 40 9.84 11.06 15.52
CA ASN A 40 8.89 12.18 15.42
C ASN A 40 7.89 12.23 16.59
N GLY A 41 8.19 11.57 17.71
CA GLY A 41 7.45 11.73 18.97
C GLY A 41 6.19 10.89 19.12
N VAL A 42 5.97 9.91 18.23
CA VAL A 42 4.96 8.86 18.39
C VAL A 42 5.54 7.77 19.30
N SER A 43 4.84 7.42 20.36
CA SER A 43 5.28 6.37 21.27
C SER A 43 5.10 5.00 20.62
N SER A 44 5.97 4.05 20.90
CA SER A 44 5.90 2.72 20.27
C SER A 44 4.59 1.98 20.54
N PHE A 45 3.96 2.21 21.69
CA PHE A 45 2.67 1.60 22.04
C PHE A 45 1.47 2.25 21.32
N GLU A 46 1.67 3.40 20.66
CA GLU A 46 0.67 4.08 19.83
C GLU A 46 0.71 3.61 18.37
N ILE A 47 1.71 2.78 18.03
CA ILE A 47 1.90 2.19 16.70
C ILE A 47 1.48 0.72 16.77
N GLU A 48 0.42 0.38 16.06
CA GLU A 48 -0.08 -0.98 15.92
C GLU A 48 0.33 -1.53 14.54
N VAL A 49 0.77 -2.78 14.48
CA VAL A 49 1.22 -3.46 13.24
C VAL A 49 0.26 -4.62 12.95
N GLU A 50 -0.02 -4.86 11.67
CA GLU A 50 -0.92 -5.93 11.21
C GLU A 50 -2.32 -5.88 11.86
N VAL A 51 -2.91 -4.68 11.90
CA VAL A 51 -4.18 -4.44 12.59
C VAL A 51 -5.34 -4.97 11.79
N PRO A 52 -6.24 -5.79 12.37
CA PRO A 52 -7.47 -6.19 11.69
C PRO A 52 -8.26 -4.98 11.23
N MET A 53 -8.57 -4.94 9.95
CA MET A 53 -9.31 -3.85 9.36
C MET A 53 -10.79 -3.90 9.79
N ASP A 54 -11.42 -2.73 9.91
CA ASP A 54 -12.83 -2.59 10.28
C ASP A 54 -13.73 -3.42 9.35
N GLU A 55 -14.72 -4.13 9.90
CA GLU A 55 -15.61 -5.01 9.16
C GLU A 55 -16.50 -4.27 8.16
N ASN A 56 -16.72 -2.96 8.36
CA ASN A 56 -17.41 -2.11 7.40
C ASN A 56 -16.60 -1.88 6.13
N CYS A 57 -15.29 -2.13 6.12
CA CYS A 57 -14.43 -1.87 4.96
C CYS A 57 -14.48 -2.97 3.89
N PHE A 58 -15.11 -4.12 4.15
CA PHE A 58 -15.12 -5.24 3.21
C PHE A 58 -16.37 -6.11 3.37
N ILE A 59 -16.72 -6.88 2.34
CA ILE A 59 -17.77 -7.90 2.46
C ILE A 59 -17.14 -9.20 2.98
N PRO A 60 -17.51 -9.72 4.16
CA PRO A 60 -16.95 -10.97 4.68
C PRO A 60 -17.24 -12.16 3.75
N ARG A 61 -16.27 -13.06 3.59
CA ARG A 61 -16.51 -14.34 2.90
C ARG A 61 -17.47 -15.19 3.74
N LYS A 62 -18.57 -15.62 3.14
CA LYS A 62 -19.44 -16.65 3.70
C LYS A 62 -18.86 -18.03 3.39
N ASN A 63 -17.70 -18.36 3.93
CA ASN A 63 -17.14 -19.72 3.82
C ASN A 63 -17.13 -20.39 5.20
N PRO A 64 -18.01 -21.38 5.45
CA PRO A 64 -18.09 -22.08 6.73
C PRO A 64 -16.90 -23.02 7.00
N ILE A 65 -16.09 -23.36 5.97
CA ILE A 65 -15.00 -24.35 6.06
C ILE A 65 -13.62 -23.69 6.26
N ALA A 66 -13.52 -22.36 6.09
CA ALA A 66 -12.24 -21.67 6.24
C ALA A 66 -11.77 -21.68 7.70
N LEU A 67 -10.75 -22.50 8.01
CA LEU A 67 -10.11 -22.58 9.33
C LEU A 67 -9.53 -21.22 9.79
N ARG A 68 -9.12 -20.37 8.84
CA ARG A 68 -8.76 -18.97 9.09
C ARG A 68 -9.93 -18.09 8.68
N LYS A 69 -10.58 -17.45 9.65
CA LYS A 69 -11.38 -16.24 9.40
C LYS A 69 -10.39 -15.15 8.97
N GLU A 70 -10.02 -15.12 7.69
CA GLU A 70 -9.08 -14.12 7.13
C GLU A 70 -9.70 -12.72 7.24
N LYS A 71 -9.51 -12.09 8.40
CA LYS A 71 -9.72 -10.65 8.54
C LYS A 71 -8.55 -9.97 7.83
N PRO A 72 -8.81 -9.17 6.78
CA PRO A 72 -7.76 -8.35 6.19
C PRO A 72 -7.11 -7.47 7.26
N GLN A 73 -5.82 -7.19 7.12
CA GLN A 73 -5.05 -6.41 8.08
C GLN A 73 -4.44 -5.19 7.40
N ILE A 74 -4.37 -4.07 8.11
CA ILE A 74 -3.57 -2.90 7.72
C ILE A 74 -2.16 -3.13 8.22
N ASP A 75 -1.16 -2.87 7.37
CA ASP A 75 0.25 -3.12 7.73
C ASP A 75 0.66 -2.32 8.97
N LEU A 76 0.34 -1.02 9.03
CA LEU A 76 0.66 -0.16 10.16
C LEU A 76 -0.43 0.88 10.40
N LEU A 77 -0.78 1.06 11.67
CA LEU A 77 -1.78 2.02 12.12
C LEU A 77 -1.20 2.81 13.30
N VAL A 78 -1.30 4.13 13.25
CA VAL A 78 -0.99 4.99 14.39
C VAL A 78 -2.29 5.54 14.94
N LYS A 79 -2.53 5.31 16.24
CA LYS A 79 -3.67 5.85 16.98
C LYS A 79 -3.16 6.66 18.16
N SER A 80 -2.70 7.88 17.89
CA SER A 80 -2.36 8.84 18.93
C SER A 80 -3.13 10.14 18.75
N GLU A 81 -3.21 10.95 19.80
CA GLU A 81 -3.73 12.32 19.69
C GLU A 81 -2.85 13.20 18.78
N LYS A 82 -1.55 12.87 18.65
CA LYS A 82 -0.58 13.62 17.85
C LYS A 82 -0.67 13.29 16.36
N LEU A 83 -0.96 12.04 16.04
CA LEU A 83 -0.97 11.51 14.68
C LEU A 83 -1.91 10.31 14.58
N GLN A 84 -2.83 10.37 13.62
CA GLN A 84 -3.72 9.28 13.26
C GLN A 84 -3.50 8.96 11.78
N ILE A 85 -2.88 7.82 11.48
CA ILE A 85 -2.60 7.43 10.10
C ILE A 85 -2.74 5.93 9.91
N ALA A 86 -3.20 5.52 8.74
CA ALA A 86 -3.15 4.13 8.26
C ALA A 86 -2.18 4.01 7.10
N VAL A 87 -1.38 2.94 7.09
CA VAL A 87 -0.31 2.74 6.11
C VAL A 87 -0.34 1.33 5.57
N GLU A 88 -0.25 1.19 4.25
CA GLU A 88 0.13 -0.05 3.56
C GLU A 88 1.48 0.15 2.87
N PHE A 89 2.28 -0.90 2.80
CA PHE A 89 3.60 -0.86 2.18
C PHE A 89 3.62 -1.63 0.85
N GLY A 90 4.37 -1.06 -0.10
CA GLY A 90 4.65 -1.70 -1.38
C GLY A 90 6.14 -1.80 -1.61
N PHE A 91 6.69 -3.01 -1.56
CA PHE A 91 8.08 -3.22 -1.92
C PHE A 91 8.23 -3.89 -3.29
N PHE A 92 8.61 -3.09 -4.30
CA PHE A 92 8.63 -3.52 -5.70
C PHE A 92 10.05 -3.51 -6.26
N ARG A 93 10.78 -4.60 -5.99
CA ARG A 93 12.12 -4.84 -6.53
C ARG A 93 12.19 -6.11 -7.35
N GLU A 94 13.25 -6.23 -8.12
CA GLU A 94 13.67 -7.47 -8.75
C GLU A 94 13.86 -8.60 -7.72
N ASN A 95 13.55 -9.82 -8.16
CA ASN A 95 13.84 -11.02 -7.39
C ASN A 95 15.34 -11.12 -7.14
N ASN A 96 15.77 -11.88 -6.13
CA ASN A 96 17.15 -11.98 -5.60
C ASN A 96 18.28 -12.32 -6.61
N ASN A 97 18.02 -12.33 -7.91
CA ASN A 97 18.97 -12.46 -8.99
C ASN A 97 19.01 -11.13 -9.81
N PRO A 98 20.19 -10.52 -10.05
CA PRO A 98 20.35 -9.30 -10.87
C PRO A 98 19.82 -9.44 -12.32
N LYS A 99 19.74 -10.67 -12.85
CA LYS A 99 19.12 -10.97 -14.16
C LYS A 99 17.63 -11.30 -14.06
N GLY A 100 17.06 -11.18 -12.87
CA GLY A 100 15.68 -11.53 -12.56
C GLY A 100 14.68 -10.62 -13.27
N THR A 101 13.51 -11.16 -13.60
CA THR A 101 12.38 -10.39 -14.07
C THR A 101 11.49 -9.98 -12.90
N ILE A 102 10.75 -8.89 -13.07
CA ILE A 102 9.68 -8.48 -12.17
C ILE A 102 8.38 -8.45 -12.95
N ASN A 103 7.32 -9.03 -12.40
CA ASN A 103 5.98 -8.92 -12.99
C ASN A 103 5.39 -7.55 -12.63
N LYS A 104 5.78 -6.52 -13.39
CA LYS A 104 5.40 -5.12 -13.16
C LYS A 104 3.89 -4.93 -13.10
N THR A 105 3.16 -5.61 -13.98
CA THR A 105 1.69 -5.57 -14.01
C THR A 105 1.08 -6.13 -12.73
N ALA A 106 1.55 -7.29 -12.25
CA ALA A 106 1.06 -7.84 -10.99
C ALA A 106 1.37 -6.93 -9.79
N LYS A 107 2.54 -6.28 -9.77
CA LYS A 107 2.91 -5.30 -8.74
C LYS A 107 2.02 -4.05 -8.79
N ALA A 108 1.74 -3.53 -9.98
CA ALA A 108 0.80 -2.42 -10.18
C ALA A 108 -0.61 -2.81 -9.71
N VAL A 109 -1.11 -4.00 -10.06
CA VAL A 109 -2.42 -4.48 -9.58
C VAL A 109 -2.44 -4.64 -8.04
N LYS A 110 -1.37 -5.16 -7.42
CA LYS A 110 -1.24 -5.19 -5.94
C LYS A 110 -1.35 -3.77 -5.36
N MET A 111 -0.58 -2.82 -5.89
CA MET A 111 -0.63 -1.43 -5.45
C MET A 111 -2.05 -0.85 -5.51
N PHE A 112 -2.76 -1.04 -6.63
CA PHE A 112 -4.12 -0.54 -6.76
C PHE A 112 -5.10 -1.23 -5.82
N ASN A 113 -4.91 -2.54 -5.55
CA ASN A 113 -5.69 -3.25 -4.56
C ASN A 113 -5.42 -2.70 -3.14
N ASP A 114 -4.17 -2.42 -2.77
CA ASP A 114 -3.83 -1.84 -1.46
C ASP A 114 -4.35 -0.39 -1.31
N MET A 115 -4.27 0.42 -2.36
CA MET A 115 -4.90 1.75 -2.40
C MET A 115 -6.43 1.65 -2.25
N LEU A 116 -7.07 0.67 -2.89
CA LEU A 116 -8.51 0.43 -2.74
C LEU A 116 -8.87 0.12 -1.28
N ARG A 117 -8.11 -0.77 -0.64
CA ARG A 117 -8.26 -1.12 0.78
C ARG A 117 -8.12 0.10 1.69
N LEU A 118 -7.07 0.89 1.48
CA LEU A 118 -6.82 2.14 2.22
C LEU A 118 -7.94 3.17 2.01
N SER A 119 -8.48 3.29 0.80
CA SER A 119 -9.56 4.25 0.52
C SER A 119 -10.83 3.92 1.30
N LEU A 120 -11.17 2.63 1.39
CA LEU A 120 -12.30 2.14 2.18
C LEU A 120 -12.05 2.38 3.67
N TYR A 121 -10.84 2.08 4.16
CA TYR A 121 -10.51 2.35 5.56
C TYR A 121 -10.61 3.83 5.92
N LYS A 122 -10.06 4.71 5.08
CA LYS A 122 -10.17 6.16 5.23
C LYS A 122 -11.62 6.63 5.24
N HIS A 123 -12.47 6.05 4.39
CA HIS A 123 -13.89 6.40 4.35
C HIS A 123 -14.60 6.15 5.69
N PHE A 124 -14.33 5.02 6.35
CA PHE A 124 -15.01 4.67 7.61
C PHE A 124 -14.35 5.24 8.87
N THR A 125 -13.04 5.46 8.87
CA THR A 125 -12.30 5.93 10.07
C THR A 125 -11.93 7.40 10.02
N THR A 126 -11.99 8.04 8.84
CA THR A 126 -11.49 9.40 8.55
C THR A 126 -9.98 9.57 8.69
N TYR A 127 -9.23 8.53 9.05
CA TYR A 127 -7.78 8.62 9.20
C TYR A 127 -7.11 8.85 7.84
N PRO A 128 -6.15 9.79 7.75
CA PRO A 128 -5.24 9.87 6.61
C PRO A 128 -4.63 8.50 6.30
N ALA A 129 -4.66 8.12 5.03
CA ALA A 129 -4.21 6.83 4.56
C ALA A 129 -3.07 7.01 3.55
N TYR A 130 -1.96 6.29 3.76
CA TYR A 130 -0.76 6.39 2.95
C TYR A 130 -0.37 5.03 2.38
N PHE A 131 -0.05 5.00 1.09
CA PHE A 131 0.64 3.88 0.48
C PHE A 131 2.11 4.25 0.34
N ILE A 132 2.99 3.62 1.13
CA ILE A 132 4.43 3.88 1.09
C ILE A 132 5.07 2.84 0.19
N CYS A 133 5.61 3.30 -0.93
CA CYS A 133 6.22 2.42 -1.93
C CYS A 133 7.72 2.67 -2.02
N VAL A 134 8.49 1.59 -1.95
CA VAL A 134 9.90 1.59 -2.34
C VAL A 134 10.05 0.66 -3.52
N ALA A 135 10.59 1.17 -4.61
CA ALA A 135 10.69 0.43 -5.85
C ALA A 135 12.07 0.59 -6.48
N ASP A 136 12.48 -0.42 -7.25
CA ASP A 136 13.70 -0.33 -8.05
C ASP A 136 13.46 0.37 -9.39
N TYR A 137 14.56 0.59 -10.13
CA TYR A 137 14.54 1.20 -11.46
C TYR A 137 13.68 0.45 -12.50
N LYS A 138 13.33 -0.83 -12.27
CA LYS A 138 12.48 -1.58 -13.21
C LYS A 138 11.01 -1.17 -13.11
N MET A 139 10.57 -0.64 -11.97
CA MET A 139 9.21 -0.13 -11.79
C MET A 139 9.06 1.33 -12.19
N ILE A 140 10.11 2.14 -12.05
CA ILE A 140 10.09 3.55 -12.45
C ILE A 140 9.77 3.68 -13.94
N GLY A 141 8.82 4.56 -14.26
CA GLY A 141 8.29 4.77 -15.61
C GLY A 141 7.35 3.67 -16.11
N HIS A 142 7.08 2.62 -15.32
CA HIS A 142 6.17 1.56 -15.76
C HIS A 142 4.75 2.09 -15.93
N GLN A 143 4.17 1.87 -17.11
CA GLN A 143 2.76 2.14 -17.39
C GLN A 143 2.04 0.85 -17.81
N MET A 144 0.81 0.66 -17.34
CA MET A 144 -0.05 -0.39 -17.84
C MET A 144 -0.45 -0.13 -19.31
N ARG A 145 -0.51 -1.20 -20.12
CA ARG A 145 -0.77 -1.09 -21.57
C ARG A 145 -2.08 -0.37 -21.92
N ASN A 146 -3.09 -0.51 -21.08
CA ASN A 146 -4.41 0.09 -21.27
C ASN A 146 -4.44 1.60 -21.01
N LYS A 147 -3.39 2.17 -20.40
CA LYS A 147 -3.22 3.62 -20.11
C LYS A 147 -4.37 4.28 -19.33
N TYR A 148 -5.18 3.51 -18.62
CA TYR A 148 -6.19 4.06 -17.71
C TYR A 148 -5.57 4.87 -16.56
N VAL A 149 -4.32 4.57 -16.23
CA VAL A 149 -3.55 5.18 -15.14
C VAL A 149 -2.19 5.65 -15.65
N GLY A 150 -1.63 6.65 -14.96
CA GLY A 150 -0.31 7.20 -15.25
C GLY A 150 0.84 6.20 -15.05
N SER A 151 2.03 6.57 -15.54
CA SER A 151 3.25 5.82 -15.30
C SER A 151 3.70 5.93 -13.84
N PHE A 152 4.18 4.85 -13.25
CA PHE A 152 4.68 4.86 -11.88
C PHE A 152 5.98 5.67 -11.71
N PRO A 153 6.13 6.48 -10.64
CA PRO A 153 5.08 6.92 -9.72
C PRO A 153 4.22 8.04 -10.34
N SER A 154 2.91 8.02 -10.12
CA SER A 154 2.02 9.12 -10.52
C SER A 154 0.89 9.35 -9.51
N ASN A 155 0.20 10.47 -9.63
CA ASN A 155 -1.14 10.58 -9.07
C ASN A 155 -2.05 9.56 -9.77
N TYR A 156 -2.87 8.83 -9.01
CA TYR A 156 -3.78 7.82 -9.55
C TYR A 156 -5.23 8.22 -9.30
N TYR A 157 -6.02 8.09 -10.35
CA TYR A 157 -7.47 8.21 -10.31
C TYR A 157 -8.05 6.85 -10.70
N ILE A 158 -8.58 6.13 -9.72
CA ILE A 158 -9.04 4.76 -9.87
C ILE A 158 -10.58 4.80 -9.95
N THR A 159 -11.11 4.65 -11.17
CA THR A 159 -12.55 4.67 -11.45
C THR A 159 -13.15 3.26 -11.39
N ASN A 160 -14.49 3.19 -11.33
CA ASN A 160 -15.21 1.92 -11.54
C ASN A 160 -14.88 1.30 -12.89
N GLU A 161 -14.75 2.10 -13.95
CA GLU A 161 -14.37 1.63 -15.28
C GLU A 161 -12.98 0.97 -15.29
N PHE A 162 -12.00 1.59 -14.62
CA PHE A 162 -10.67 0.97 -14.46
C PHE A 162 -10.76 -0.37 -13.73
N ILE A 163 -11.51 -0.43 -12.63
CA ILE A 163 -11.69 -1.66 -11.84
C ILE A 163 -12.36 -2.74 -12.71
N ASP A 164 -13.44 -2.41 -13.43
CA ASP A 164 -14.14 -3.33 -14.31
C ASP A 164 -13.24 -3.86 -15.43
N HIS A 165 -12.45 -2.97 -16.03
CA HIS A 165 -11.45 -3.37 -16.99
C HIS A 165 -10.44 -4.35 -16.38
N GLN A 166 -9.90 -4.06 -15.18
CA GLN A 166 -8.95 -4.98 -14.52
C GLN A 166 -9.57 -6.34 -14.20
N LEU A 167 -10.83 -6.38 -13.72
CA LEU A 167 -11.54 -7.63 -13.42
C LEU A 167 -11.76 -8.50 -14.67
N SER A 168 -11.89 -7.88 -15.85
CA SER A 168 -11.99 -8.62 -17.12
C SER A 168 -10.66 -9.26 -17.59
N GLN A 169 -9.53 -8.87 -16.99
CA GLN A 169 -8.22 -9.40 -17.37
C GLN A 169 -7.93 -10.73 -16.66
N LYS A 170 -7.18 -11.61 -17.33
CA LYS A 170 -6.74 -12.90 -16.76
C LYS A 170 -5.89 -12.76 -15.50
N CYS A 171 -5.18 -11.64 -15.35
CA CYS A 171 -4.30 -11.37 -14.22
C CYS A 171 -4.97 -10.52 -13.13
N ASN A 172 -6.31 -10.57 -13.01
CA ASN A 172 -6.99 -9.85 -11.94
C ASN A 172 -6.58 -10.44 -10.59
N MET A 173 -6.07 -9.58 -9.70
CA MET A 173 -5.69 -9.92 -8.33
C MET A 173 -6.39 -8.97 -7.34
N PHE A 174 -7.46 -8.31 -7.78
CA PHE A 174 -8.29 -7.49 -6.91
C PHE A 174 -9.07 -8.38 -5.97
N ASP A 175 -9.09 -8.02 -4.69
CA ASP A 175 -9.89 -8.72 -3.72
C ASP A 175 -11.37 -8.29 -3.84
N SER A 176 -12.20 -9.23 -4.28
CA SER A 176 -13.63 -9.00 -4.55
C SER A 176 -14.40 -8.48 -3.34
N ARG A 177 -13.94 -8.78 -2.11
CA ARG A 177 -14.56 -8.28 -0.87
C ARG A 177 -14.54 -6.76 -0.80
N PHE A 178 -13.45 -6.17 -1.26
CA PHE A 178 -13.23 -4.73 -1.25
C PHE A 178 -13.84 -4.07 -2.47
N VAL A 179 -13.66 -4.67 -3.65
CA VAL A 179 -14.28 -4.18 -4.89
C VAL A 179 -15.79 -4.06 -4.75
N ASN A 180 -16.45 -5.10 -4.24
CA ASN A 180 -17.90 -5.08 -4.08
C ASN A 180 -18.33 -4.01 -3.07
N LYS A 181 -17.56 -3.82 -1.98
CA LYS A 181 -17.84 -2.78 -1.00
C LYS A 181 -17.65 -1.38 -1.57
N TYR A 182 -16.57 -1.16 -2.31
CA TYR A 182 -16.28 0.08 -3.03
C TYR A 182 -17.40 0.45 -4.00
N LYS A 183 -17.82 -0.50 -4.84
CA LYS A 183 -18.94 -0.30 -5.77
C LYS A 183 -20.26 -0.01 -5.06
N GLN A 184 -20.54 -0.67 -3.93
CA GLN A 184 -21.73 -0.40 -3.13
C GLN A 184 -21.76 1.05 -2.61
N LEU A 185 -20.60 1.57 -2.19
CA LEU A 185 -20.49 2.92 -1.67
C LEU A 185 -20.42 3.99 -2.76
N ASN A 186 -20.17 3.60 -4.02
CA ASN A 186 -20.00 4.48 -5.17
C ASN A 186 -19.04 5.66 -4.88
N ILE A 187 -17.93 5.36 -4.21
CA ILE A 187 -16.88 6.33 -3.91
C ILE A 187 -15.87 6.40 -5.05
N GLU A 188 -15.17 7.53 -5.17
CA GLU A 188 -14.05 7.70 -6.09
C GLU A 188 -12.72 7.63 -5.33
N LEU A 189 -11.75 6.92 -5.87
CA LEU A 189 -10.42 6.85 -5.29
C LEU A 189 -9.46 7.76 -6.05
N THR A 190 -8.99 8.78 -5.34
CA THR A 190 -7.88 9.63 -5.78
C THR A 190 -6.70 9.45 -4.85
N ALA A 191 -5.60 8.86 -5.36
CA ALA A 191 -4.33 8.76 -4.64
C ALA A 191 -3.39 9.85 -5.17
N LYS A 192 -2.97 10.75 -4.28
CA LYS A 192 -2.05 11.84 -4.60
C LYS A 192 -0.67 11.55 -4.02
N ILE A 193 0.36 11.81 -4.81
CA ILE A 193 1.74 11.83 -4.33
C ILE A 193 1.86 12.99 -3.33
N VAL A 194 2.27 12.66 -2.11
CA VAL A 194 2.60 13.65 -1.06
C VAL A 194 4.10 13.75 -0.83
N TYR A 195 4.87 12.78 -1.33
CA TYR A 195 6.33 12.71 -1.26
C TYR A 195 6.83 11.81 -2.39
N ASN A 196 7.86 12.23 -3.14
CA ASN A 196 8.44 11.45 -4.25
C ASN A 196 9.92 11.79 -4.44
N GLU A 197 10.77 10.78 -4.37
CA GLU A 197 12.23 10.83 -4.45
C GLU A 197 12.77 9.53 -5.06
#